data_AF-A0A850BAI1-F1
#
_entry.id   AF-A0A850BAI1-F1
#
_cell.length_a   1.000
_cell.length_b   1.000
_cell.length_c   1.000
_cell.angle_alpha   90.00
_cell.angle_beta   90.00
_cell.angle_gamma   90.00
#
_symmetry.space_group_name_H-M   'P 1'
#
loop_
_entity.id
_entity.type
_entity.pdbx_description
1 polymer ?
#
loop_
_entity_poly.entity_id
_entity_poly.type
_entity_poly.pdbx_seq_one_letter_code
_entity_poly.pdbx_strand_id
1 'polypeptide(L)'
;MKAFFQIAPWALAGSLVAAFAACSSDVENSATSTSGTSASGTGGAGGETAASSSSSTGTGGAGGEDVILTCPEEAFSFETGSCDFLNQDCPPNQACIPVDPGNGKLTTKCVSWSGVKQTGSPCKTHSECQAGLFCGFYCAPPCCPTDNKPCPATCNFTVPFDFGNTASICNLAPQCELFTDNACKPGVYCHFDGNQGVATCTPLTNNIEEPTEGKACKFLNDCGDTQACIGNFCRYSCDVTKQTEAAGKGGCLLGQECIQYNPPVELYPNLGFCQPAP
;
A
#
# COMPACT_ATOMS: atom_id res chain seq x y z
N MET A 1 -13.75 -12.95 -52.19
CA MET A 1 -12.75 -13.92 -51.69
C MET A 1 -13.02 -14.07 -50.20
N LYS A 2 -13.60 -15.22 -49.81
CA LYS A 2 -14.03 -15.51 -48.42
C LYS A 2 -12.93 -16.35 -47.77
N ALA A 3 -12.29 -15.82 -46.74
CA ALA A 3 -11.32 -16.57 -45.94
C ALA A 3 -12.03 -17.23 -44.75
N PHE A 4 -11.85 -18.54 -44.67
CA PHE A 4 -12.28 -19.43 -43.60
C PHE A 4 -11.42 -19.20 -42.35
N PHE A 5 -12.03 -19.21 -41.16
CA PHE A 5 -11.34 -19.63 -39.94
C PHE A 5 -12.17 -20.76 -39.29
N GLN A 6 -11.53 -21.92 -39.21
CA GLN A 6 -12.08 -23.15 -38.65
C GLN A 6 -12.14 -23.05 -37.12
N ILE A 7 -13.28 -23.45 -36.57
CA ILE A 7 -13.49 -23.70 -35.15
C ILE A 7 -13.30 -25.22 -34.96
N ALA A 8 -12.34 -25.63 -34.14
CA ALA A 8 -12.21 -27.02 -33.72
C ALA A 8 -12.74 -27.17 -32.27
N PRO A 9 -13.80 -27.95 -32.03
CA PRO A 9 -14.23 -28.33 -30.69
C PRO A 9 -13.51 -29.63 -30.30
N TRP A 10 -12.87 -29.64 -29.13
CA TRP A 10 -12.35 -30.88 -28.54
C TRP A 10 -13.25 -31.27 -27.38
N ALA A 11 -13.81 -32.46 -27.54
CA ALA A 11 -14.82 -33.06 -26.69
C ALA A 11 -14.22 -33.72 -25.44
N LEU A 12 -15.04 -33.68 -24.39
CA LEU A 12 -15.23 -34.60 -23.28
C LEU A 12 -14.53 -35.97 -23.37
N ALA A 13 -13.91 -36.40 -22.25
CA ALA A 13 -14.37 -37.54 -21.41
C ALA A 13 -13.18 -38.18 -20.67
N GLY A 14 -13.35 -38.43 -19.37
CA GLY A 14 -12.41 -39.26 -18.60
C GLY A 14 -12.61 -39.19 -17.09
N SER A 15 -13.66 -39.83 -16.58
CA SER A 15 -13.77 -40.21 -15.16
C SER A 15 -12.86 -41.40 -14.86
N LEU A 16 -12.13 -41.39 -13.75
CA LEU A 16 -11.86 -42.60 -12.97
C LEU A 16 -11.62 -42.30 -11.49
N VAL A 17 -12.23 -43.15 -10.67
CA VAL A 17 -12.34 -43.19 -9.20
C VAL A 17 -11.11 -43.84 -8.55
N ALA A 18 -10.71 -43.41 -7.36
CA ALA A 18 -10.27 -44.31 -6.27
C ALA A 18 -10.14 -43.55 -4.92
N ALA A 19 -10.88 -44.03 -3.92
CA ALA A 19 -10.82 -43.65 -2.52
C ALA A 19 -9.94 -44.64 -1.74
N PHE A 20 -9.03 -44.17 -0.88
CA PHE A 20 -8.41 -44.86 0.27
C PHE A 20 -7.65 -43.78 1.07
N ALA A 21 -7.45 -43.77 2.39
CA ALA A 21 -7.99 -44.46 3.55
C ALA A 21 -7.59 -43.57 4.74
N ALA A 22 -8.41 -43.57 5.78
CA ALA A 22 -8.11 -42.93 7.07
C ALA A 22 -7.02 -43.72 7.82
N CYS A 23 -6.14 -43.02 8.53
CA CYS A 23 -5.42 -43.56 9.69
C CYS A 23 -5.35 -42.47 10.77
N SER A 24 -6.19 -42.66 11.80
CA SER A 24 -6.05 -42.08 13.13
C SER A 24 -5.01 -42.91 13.89
N SER A 25 -4.15 -42.28 14.68
CA SER A 25 -3.52 -42.92 15.84
C SER A 25 -3.12 -41.86 16.85
N ASP A 26 -3.85 -41.86 17.95
CA ASP A 26 -3.49 -41.28 19.23
C ASP A 26 -2.13 -41.81 19.71
N VAL A 27 -1.31 -40.90 20.26
CA VAL A 27 -0.21 -41.27 21.15
C VAL A 27 -0.37 -40.46 22.42
N GLU A 28 -1.02 -41.09 23.41
CA GLU A 28 -0.78 -40.80 24.81
C GLU A 28 0.65 -41.23 25.15
N ASN A 29 1.46 -40.32 25.69
CA ASN A 29 2.36 -40.72 26.76
C ASN A 29 2.58 -39.59 27.76
N SER A 30 2.19 -39.89 28.98
CA SER A 30 2.41 -39.10 30.17
C SER A 30 3.88 -39.17 30.59
N ALA A 31 4.47 -38.03 30.96
CA ALA A 31 5.57 -37.98 31.90
C ALA A 31 5.39 -36.78 32.84
N THR A 32 5.04 -37.11 34.06
CA THR A 32 4.85 -36.28 35.24
C THR A 32 6.17 -35.75 35.80
N SER A 33 6.07 -34.64 36.54
CA SER A 33 6.93 -34.25 37.69
C SER A 33 8.16 -33.36 37.33
N THR A 34 8.57 -32.28 38.04
CA THR A 34 8.09 -31.59 39.25
C THR A 34 8.80 -30.22 39.37
N SER A 35 8.11 -29.22 39.96
CA SER A 35 8.61 -28.17 40.90
C SER A 35 9.66 -27.12 40.52
N GLY A 36 9.37 -25.87 40.93
CA GLY A 36 10.36 -24.82 41.21
C GLY A 36 9.86 -23.38 41.04
N THR A 37 8.88 -22.94 41.84
CA THR A 37 9.08 -21.95 42.93
C THR A 37 8.90 -20.49 42.54
N SER A 38 7.95 -19.89 43.23
CA SER A 38 7.48 -18.51 43.23
C SER A 38 8.56 -17.49 43.66
N ALA A 39 8.51 -16.28 43.09
CA ALA A 39 8.96 -15.07 43.77
C ALA A 39 7.96 -13.94 43.53
N SER A 40 7.31 -13.55 44.62
CA SER A 40 6.47 -12.38 44.78
C SER A 40 7.29 -11.10 44.71
N GLY A 41 6.80 -10.08 44.01
CA GLY A 41 7.32 -8.71 44.03
C GLY A 41 6.15 -7.74 44.14
N THR A 42 5.89 -7.29 45.35
CA THR A 42 4.86 -6.32 45.74
C THR A 42 5.47 -4.92 45.79
N GLY A 43 4.70 -3.89 45.41
CA GLY A 43 4.94 -2.47 45.73
C GLY A 43 5.50 -1.63 44.58
N GLY A 44 4.97 -0.46 44.23
CA GLY A 44 4.06 0.40 44.98
C GLY A 44 3.37 1.46 44.13
N ALA A 45 2.36 2.05 44.76
CA ALA A 45 1.41 3.01 44.23
C ALA A 45 1.99 4.43 44.05
N GLY A 46 1.28 5.23 43.23
CA GLY A 46 1.22 6.67 43.41
C GLY A 46 1.01 7.45 42.11
N GLY A 47 -0.17 8.05 41.96
CA GLY A 47 -0.33 9.23 41.09
C GLY A 47 -1.59 9.29 40.24
N GLU A 48 -2.77 9.40 40.86
CA GLU A 48 -3.95 9.98 40.21
C GLU A 48 -3.74 11.49 40.02
N THR A 49 -3.89 12.03 38.81
CA THR A 49 -4.78 13.17 38.48
C THR A 49 -4.53 13.69 37.06
N ALA A 50 -5.62 13.70 36.28
CA ALA A 50 -6.00 14.67 35.24
C ALA A 50 -6.59 13.94 34.03
N ALA A 51 -7.89 13.70 34.11
CA ALA A 51 -8.71 13.47 32.92
C ALA A 51 -8.72 14.75 32.09
N SER A 52 -7.93 14.78 31.01
CA SER A 52 -8.10 15.75 29.93
C SER A 52 -8.94 15.09 28.85
N SER A 53 -10.24 15.32 28.93
CA SER A 53 -11.21 15.05 27.87
C SER A 53 -10.93 16.02 26.72
N SER A 54 -10.06 15.67 25.78
CA SER A 54 -9.98 16.36 24.49
C SER A 54 -11.07 15.83 23.58
N SER A 55 -12.28 16.31 23.80
CA SER A 55 -13.33 16.36 22.79
C SER A 55 -12.82 17.22 21.63
N SER A 56 -12.35 16.61 20.54
CA SER A 56 -12.20 17.31 19.27
C SER A 56 -13.59 17.47 18.65
N THR A 57 -14.28 18.51 19.12
CA THR A 57 -15.45 19.13 18.50
C THR A 57 -15.19 19.30 17.01
N GLY A 58 -16.13 18.83 16.18
CA GLY A 58 -16.15 19.14 14.77
C GLY A 58 -16.13 20.65 14.56
N THR A 59 -15.10 21.14 13.88
CA THR A 59 -15.08 22.49 13.36
C THR A 59 -15.85 22.51 12.05
N GLY A 60 -17.17 22.73 12.16
CA GLY A 60 -17.83 23.62 11.22
C GLY A 60 -17.25 25.02 11.41
N GLY A 61 -16.14 25.29 10.73
CA GLY A 61 -15.47 26.59 10.74
C GLY A 61 -15.94 27.42 9.56
N ALA A 62 -16.89 28.32 9.82
CA ALA A 62 -17.10 29.47 8.96
C ALA A 62 -15.91 30.43 9.12
N GLY A 63 -15.25 30.79 8.02
CA GLY A 63 -14.41 32.01 7.94
C GLY A 63 -12.88 31.86 7.91
N GLY A 64 -12.34 30.73 7.45
CA GLY A 64 -10.99 30.75 6.88
C GLY A 64 -11.09 31.29 5.45
N GLU A 65 -10.23 32.22 5.03
CA GLU A 65 -10.06 32.49 3.59
C GLU A 65 -9.80 31.13 2.93
N ASP A 66 -10.73 30.68 2.07
CA ASP A 66 -10.51 29.54 1.18
C ASP A 66 -9.31 29.92 0.32
N VAL A 67 -8.13 29.45 0.72
CA VAL A 67 -6.93 29.60 -0.08
C VAL A 67 -7.14 28.69 -1.28
N ILE A 68 -7.64 29.27 -2.37
CA ILE A 68 -7.77 28.59 -3.66
C ILE A 68 -6.39 28.08 -4.03
N LEU A 69 -6.23 26.75 -3.97
CA LEU A 69 -5.01 26.09 -4.34
C LEU A 69 -4.85 26.20 -5.85
N THR A 70 -3.85 26.97 -6.28
CA THR A 70 -3.50 27.14 -7.69
C THR A 70 -2.18 26.43 -7.93
N CYS A 71 -2.17 25.38 -8.76
CA CYS A 71 -0.95 24.67 -9.11
C CYS A 71 -0.29 25.30 -10.34
N PRO A 72 0.98 25.73 -10.28
CA PRO A 72 1.71 26.24 -11.45
C PRO A 72 2.10 25.13 -12.45
N GLU A 73 2.04 23.84 -12.05
CA GLU A 73 2.27 22.67 -12.92
C GLU A 73 1.00 21.78 -13.00
N GLU A 74 0.91 20.90 -14.00
CA GLU A 74 -0.20 19.97 -14.16
C GLU A 74 -0.19 18.91 -13.04
N ALA A 75 -0.81 19.24 -11.90
CA ALA A 75 -1.02 18.31 -10.78
C ALA A 75 -1.88 17.09 -11.18
N PHE A 76 -2.59 17.18 -12.30
CA PHE A 76 -3.43 16.15 -12.88
C PHE A 76 -3.48 16.30 -14.41
N SER A 77 -3.73 15.20 -15.11
CA SER A 77 -3.65 15.14 -16.59
C SER A 77 -5.01 15.26 -17.32
N PHE A 78 -6.08 15.60 -16.62
CA PHE A 78 -7.44 15.68 -17.15
C PHE A 78 -7.95 17.13 -17.19
N GLU A 79 -8.98 17.39 -18.00
CA GLU A 79 -9.52 18.74 -18.17
C GLU A 79 -10.38 19.13 -16.95
N THR A 80 -10.23 20.36 -16.44
CA THR A 80 -11.13 20.89 -15.42
C THR A 80 -12.53 21.09 -16.02
N GLY A 81 -13.53 20.49 -15.40
CA GLY A 81 -14.94 20.55 -15.78
C GLY A 81 -15.76 21.44 -14.83
N SER A 82 -16.81 20.86 -14.27
CA SER A 82 -17.81 21.57 -13.45
C SER A 82 -17.40 21.82 -12.00
N CYS A 83 -16.26 21.26 -11.57
CA CYS A 83 -15.70 21.40 -10.23
C CYS A 83 -14.17 21.41 -10.31
N ASP A 84 -13.51 22.00 -9.33
CA ASP A 84 -12.07 22.02 -9.19
C ASP A 84 -11.59 20.78 -8.41
N PHE A 85 -10.78 19.95 -9.07
CA PHE A 85 -10.25 18.73 -8.46
C PHE A 85 -9.29 18.99 -7.31
N LEU A 86 -8.51 20.07 -7.33
CA LEU A 86 -7.58 20.39 -6.25
C LEU A 86 -8.33 20.97 -5.05
N ASN A 87 -9.28 21.86 -5.31
CA ASN A 87 -10.03 22.56 -4.27
C ASN A 87 -11.23 21.77 -3.73
N GLN A 88 -11.64 20.71 -4.43
CA GLN A 88 -12.78 19.84 -4.04
C GLN A 88 -14.03 20.65 -3.71
N ASP A 89 -14.36 21.62 -4.57
CA ASP A 89 -15.41 22.64 -4.44
C ASP A 89 -16.85 22.13 -4.64
N CYS A 90 -17.11 20.91 -4.20
CA CYS A 90 -18.41 20.26 -4.34
C CYS A 90 -19.32 20.47 -3.12
N PRO A 91 -20.65 20.37 -3.29
CA PRO A 91 -21.60 20.37 -2.17
C PRO A 91 -21.30 19.26 -1.15
N PRO A 92 -21.83 19.39 0.09
CA PRO A 92 -21.68 18.36 1.11
C PRO A 92 -22.09 16.96 0.61
N ASN A 93 -21.32 15.94 0.98
CA ASN A 93 -21.46 14.53 0.54
C ASN A 93 -21.21 14.30 -0.96
N GLN A 94 -20.51 15.20 -1.63
CA GLN A 94 -20.03 15.02 -3.00
C GLN A 94 -18.53 15.21 -3.07
N ALA A 95 -17.88 14.51 -4.01
CA ALA A 95 -16.46 14.67 -4.32
C ALA A 95 -16.30 15.12 -5.78
N CYS A 96 -15.30 15.97 -6.03
CA CYS A 96 -14.92 16.35 -7.38
C CYS A 96 -14.00 15.28 -7.93
N ILE A 97 -14.50 14.47 -8.88
CA ILE A 97 -13.72 13.38 -9.48
C ILE A 97 -13.67 13.52 -11.00
N PRO A 98 -12.63 12.99 -11.66
CA PRO A 98 -12.62 12.88 -13.10
C PRO A 98 -13.66 11.84 -13.58
N VAL A 99 -14.49 12.22 -14.54
CA VAL A 99 -15.51 11.38 -15.20
C VAL A 99 -15.43 11.52 -16.71
N ASP A 100 -15.67 10.43 -17.44
CA ASP A 100 -15.82 10.48 -18.90
C ASP A 100 -17.26 10.86 -19.26
N PRO A 101 -17.51 12.01 -19.93
CA PRO A 101 -18.83 12.38 -20.41
C PRO A 101 -19.27 11.57 -21.65
N GLY A 102 -18.49 10.59 -22.10
CA GLY A 102 -18.76 9.72 -23.25
C GLY A 102 -17.94 10.08 -24.50
N ASN A 103 -16.86 10.84 -24.35
CA ASN A 103 -15.98 11.27 -25.44
C ASN A 103 -14.54 10.72 -25.30
N GLY A 104 -14.28 9.87 -24.30
CA GLY A 104 -12.96 9.30 -24.04
C GLY A 104 -11.97 10.30 -23.42
N LYS A 105 -12.45 11.45 -22.92
CA LYS A 105 -11.66 12.44 -22.18
C LYS A 105 -12.26 12.64 -20.80
N LEU A 106 -11.44 12.58 -19.76
CA LEU A 106 -11.91 12.85 -18.41
C LEU A 106 -12.08 14.36 -18.19
N THR A 107 -13.22 14.71 -17.60
CA THR A 107 -13.51 16.06 -17.08
C THR A 107 -13.98 15.95 -15.65
N THR A 108 -13.75 16.95 -14.82
CA THR A 108 -14.12 16.88 -13.40
C THR A 108 -15.60 17.18 -13.17
N LYS A 109 -16.24 16.38 -12.30
CA LYS A 109 -17.64 16.56 -11.91
C LYS A 109 -17.87 16.20 -10.45
N CYS A 110 -18.75 16.95 -9.79
CA CYS A 110 -19.24 16.59 -8.47
C CYS A 110 -20.14 15.36 -8.56
N VAL A 111 -19.76 14.31 -7.83
CA VAL A 111 -20.53 13.07 -7.73
C VAL A 111 -20.83 12.77 -6.28
N SER A 112 -21.98 12.15 -6.01
CA SER A 112 -22.30 11.64 -4.68
C SER A 112 -21.22 10.70 -4.19
N TRP A 113 -20.76 10.91 -2.95
CA TRP A 113 -19.65 10.18 -2.36
C TRP A 113 -20.03 9.65 -0.98
N SER A 114 -19.65 8.41 -0.68
CA SER A 114 -20.09 7.71 0.54
C SER A 114 -18.95 7.15 1.38
N GLY A 115 -17.70 7.37 0.98
CA GLY A 115 -16.57 6.92 1.76
C GLY A 115 -16.46 7.66 3.10
N VAL A 116 -15.91 6.98 4.10
CA VAL A 116 -15.92 7.42 5.51
C VAL A 116 -14.53 7.48 6.14
N LYS A 117 -13.52 6.92 5.48
CA LYS A 117 -12.15 6.91 5.98
C LYS A 117 -11.52 8.31 5.87
N GLN A 118 -11.03 8.81 7.00
CA GLN A 118 -10.42 10.13 7.11
C GLN A 118 -9.02 10.16 6.51
N THR A 119 -8.46 11.35 6.35
CA THR A 119 -7.07 11.57 5.91
C THR A 119 -6.08 10.72 6.73
N GLY A 120 -5.14 10.07 6.06
CA GLY A 120 -4.14 9.19 6.68
C GLY A 120 -4.67 7.82 7.11
N SER A 121 -5.94 7.50 6.87
CA SER A 121 -6.47 6.15 7.09
C SER A 121 -6.08 5.21 5.94
N PRO A 122 -5.68 3.96 6.21
CA PRO A 122 -5.34 3.01 5.16
C PRO A 122 -6.57 2.65 4.32
N CYS A 123 -6.39 2.55 3.00
CA CYS A 123 -7.48 2.35 2.05
C CYS A 123 -7.08 1.39 0.92
N LYS A 124 -8.10 0.85 0.23
CA LYS A 124 -7.91 0.00 -0.94
C LYS A 124 -8.43 0.63 -2.23
N THR A 125 -9.54 1.35 -2.13
CA THR A 125 -10.18 2.03 -3.27
C THR A 125 -10.51 3.47 -2.88
N HIS A 126 -10.58 4.35 -3.88
CA HIS A 126 -10.95 5.76 -3.65
C HIS A 126 -12.28 5.88 -2.89
N SER A 127 -13.26 5.02 -3.20
CA SER A 127 -14.59 5.01 -2.58
C SER A 127 -14.62 4.72 -1.08
N GLU A 128 -13.54 4.22 -0.46
CA GLU A 128 -13.47 4.05 0.99
C GLU A 128 -13.19 5.38 1.71
N CYS A 129 -12.53 6.31 1.03
CA CYS A 129 -12.07 7.58 1.57
C CYS A 129 -13.18 8.62 1.62
N GLN A 130 -13.15 9.53 2.60
CA GLN A 130 -14.09 10.65 2.65
C GLN A 130 -14.06 11.50 1.38
N ALA A 131 -15.14 12.27 1.16
CA ALA A 131 -15.22 13.17 0.02
C ALA A 131 -14.00 14.10 -0.04
N GLY A 132 -13.42 14.24 -1.23
CA GLY A 132 -12.20 15.01 -1.45
C GLY A 132 -10.88 14.29 -1.13
N LEU A 133 -10.94 13.03 -0.72
CA LEU A 133 -9.76 12.20 -0.49
C LEU A 133 -9.70 11.06 -1.51
N PHE A 134 -8.49 10.72 -1.90
CA PHE A 134 -8.20 9.67 -2.86
C PHE A 134 -7.27 8.64 -2.22
N CYS A 135 -7.43 7.39 -2.63
CA CYS A 135 -6.64 6.30 -2.09
C CYS A 135 -5.32 6.14 -2.83
N GLY A 136 -4.20 6.35 -2.12
CA GLY A 136 -2.85 5.96 -2.54
C GLY A 136 -2.16 5.20 -1.43
N PHE A 137 -2.73 4.06 -1.03
CA PHE A 137 -2.48 3.31 0.23
C PHE A 137 -3.10 3.93 1.47
N TYR A 138 -3.08 5.26 1.56
CA TYR A 138 -3.78 6.02 2.57
C TYR A 138 -4.71 7.03 1.89
N CYS A 139 -5.82 7.34 2.55
CA CYS A 139 -6.71 8.39 2.09
C CYS A 139 -5.99 9.73 2.20
N ALA A 140 -5.73 10.38 1.08
CA ALA A 140 -4.98 11.61 1.02
C ALA A 140 -5.66 12.62 0.08
N PRO A 141 -5.57 13.93 0.38
CA PRO A 141 -6.10 14.94 -0.52
C PRO A 141 -5.22 15.04 -1.79
N PRO A 142 -5.79 15.53 -2.89
CA PRO A 142 -5.01 15.95 -4.04
C PRO A 142 -4.13 17.14 -3.69
N CYS A 143 -3.04 17.31 -4.42
CA CYS A 143 -2.02 18.30 -4.07
C CYS A 143 -1.23 18.82 -5.27
N CYS A 144 -0.50 19.89 -5.02
CA CYS A 144 0.42 20.53 -5.94
C CYS A 144 1.86 20.04 -5.71
N PRO A 145 2.48 19.33 -6.66
CA PRO A 145 3.85 18.84 -6.51
C PRO A 145 4.88 19.96 -6.29
N THR A 146 4.67 21.10 -6.94
CA THR A 146 5.64 22.21 -6.95
C THR A 146 5.84 22.86 -5.58
N ASP A 147 4.76 23.02 -4.79
CA ASP A 147 4.81 23.68 -3.48
C ASP A 147 4.39 22.78 -2.31
N ASN A 148 4.14 21.50 -2.59
CA ASN A 148 3.70 20.46 -1.65
C ASN A 148 2.41 20.81 -0.88
N LYS A 149 1.58 21.75 -1.36
CA LYS A 149 0.32 22.08 -0.68
C LYS A 149 -0.84 21.24 -1.21
N PRO A 150 -1.82 20.86 -0.37
CA PRO A 150 -1.95 21.17 1.06
C PRO A 150 -1.29 20.10 1.96
N CYS A 151 -0.30 19.36 1.45
CA CYS A 151 0.25 18.22 2.16
C CYS A 151 0.99 18.64 3.43
N PRO A 152 0.85 17.88 4.53
CA PRO A 152 1.75 18.00 5.67
C PRO A 152 3.16 17.46 5.34
N ALA A 153 3.28 16.68 4.27
CA ALA A 153 4.51 16.04 3.80
C ALA A 153 4.73 16.35 2.30
N THR A 154 5.14 15.37 1.49
CA THR A 154 5.41 15.54 0.07
C THR A 154 4.20 15.26 -0.82
N CYS A 155 4.06 16.03 -1.88
CA CYS A 155 3.09 15.82 -2.96
C CYS A 155 3.77 15.06 -4.11
N ASN A 156 4.03 13.78 -3.92
CA ASN A 156 4.79 12.96 -4.88
C ASN A 156 4.15 11.61 -5.17
N PHE A 157 2.91 11.37 -4.70
CA PHE A 157 2.20 10.13 -4.98
C PHE A 157 1.24 10.32 -6.15
N THR A 158 1.45 9.57 -7.22
CA THR A 158 0.62 9.65 -8.43
C THR A 158 -0.41 8.53 -8.43
N VAL A 159 -1.70 8.88 -8.37
CA VAL A 159 -2.80 7.93 -8.51
C VAL A 159 -3.27 7.85 -9.95
N PRO A 160 -3.44 6.63 -10.50
CA PRO A 160 -4.01 6.45 -11.83
C PRO A 160 -5.54 6.58 -11.81
N PHE A 161 -6.06 7.15 -12.89
CA PHE A 161 -7.47 7.19 -13.25
C PHE A 161 -7.66 6.55 -14.65
N ASP A 162 -8.90 6.52 -15.12
CA ASP A 162 -9.23 5.93 -16.41
C ASP A 162 -8.48 6.60 -17.58
N PHE A 163 -8.35 5.87 -18.69
CA PHE A 163 -7.67 6.33 -19.92
C PHE A 163 -6.20 6.77 -19.73
N GLY A 164 -5.53 6.23 -18.70
CA GLY A 164 -4.13 6.56 -18.41
C GLY A 164 -3.94 7.94 -17.79
N ASN A 165 -5.03 8.57 -17.34
CA ASN A 165 -4.94 9.83 -16.62
C ASN A 165 -4.37 9.62 -15.23
N THR A 166 -3.79 10.67 -14.66
CA THR A 166 -3.23 10.61 -13.33
C THR A 166 -3.51 11.90 -12.55
N ALA A 167 -3.44 11.82 -11.23
CA ALA A 167 -3.34 13.00 -10.38
C ALA A 167 -2.35 12.78 -9.24
N SER A 168 -1.78 13.88 -8.76
CA SER A 168 -0.89 13.91 -7.61
C SER A 168 -1.71 14.07 -6.32
N ILE A 169 -1.42 13.24 -5.34
CA ILE A 169 -2.01 13.27 -4.00
C ILE A 169 -0.91 13.22 -2.94
N CYS A 170 -1.24 13.64 -1.72
CA CYS A 170 -0.24 13.68 -0.66
C CYS A 170 0.26 12.27 -0.31
N ASN A 171 1.57 12.12 -0.21
CA ASN A 171 2.14 10.91 0.36
C ASN A 171 2.06 10.97 1.89
N LEU A 172 1.15 10.17 2.45
CA LEU A 172 0.95 10.07 3.89
C LEU A 172 1.49 8.75 4.48
N ALA A 173 2.17 7.93 3.66
CA ALA A 173 2.76 6.70 4.12
C ALA A 173 3.96 7.02 5.05
N PRO A 174 3.98 6.54 6.29
CA PRO A 174 5.13 6.75 7.18
C PRO A 174 6.40 6.17 6.56
N GLN A 175 7.52 6.88 6.66
CA GLN A 175 8.81 6.31 6.27
C GLN A 175 9.23 5.19 7.23
N CYS A 176 9.97 4.22 6.73
CA CYS A 176 10.50 3.12 7.52
C CYS A 176 11.96 2.85 7.18
N GLU A 177 12.68 2.26 8.13
CA GLU A 177 14.04 1.76 7.91
C GLU A 177 13.96 0.32 7.38
N LEU A 178 14.51 0.09 6.18
CA LEU A 178 14.54 -1.25 5.58
C LEU A 178 15.31 -2.23 6.48
N PHE A 179 14.90 -3.50 6.42
CA PHE A 179 15.54 -4.63 7.13
C PHE A 179 15.44 -4.58 8.67
N THR A 180 14.78 -3.56 9.23
CA THR A 180 14.55 -3.42 10.67
C THR A 180 13.27 -4.12 11.10
N ASP A 181 13.35 -4.97 12.12
CA ASP A 181 12.17 -5.63 12.69
C ASP A 181 11.16 -4.61 13.20
N ASN A 182 9.89 -4.81 12.87
CA ASN A 182 8.78 -3.95 13.32
C ASN A 182 8.99 -2.47 12.96
N ALA A 183 9.68 -2.17 11.85
CA ALA A 183 9.82 -0.80 11.34
C ALA A 183 8.45 -0.16 11.05
N CYS A 184 7.43 -1.00 10.80
CA CYS A 184 6.06 -0.61 10.54
C CYS A 184 5.11 -1.19 11.60
N LYS A 185 3.96 -0.53 11.79
CA LYS A 185 2.91 -1.01 12.70
C LYS A 185 2.36 -2.37 12.23
N PRO A 186 1.77 -3.19 13.12
CA PRO A 186 1.17 -4.45 12.70
C PRO A 186 0.15 -4.27 11.57
N GLY A 187 0.28 -5.10 10.52
CA GLY A 187 -0.59 -5.07 9.33
C GLY A 187 -0.17 -4.09 8.23
N VAL A 188 0.96 -3.39 8.39
CA VAL A 188 1.62 -2.62 7.33
C VAL A 188 3.08 -3.05 7.22
N TYR A 189 3.62 -2.96 6.01
CA TYR A 189 4.92 -3.52 5.67
C TYR A 189 5.84 -2.47 5.08
N CYS A 190 7.13 -2.61 5.31
CA CYS A 190 8.12 -1.64 4.85
C CYS A 190 8.50 -1.96 3.40
N HIS A 191 7.97 -1.18 2.47
CA HIS A 191 8.21 -1.34 1.04
C HIS A 191 9.09 -0.23 0.50
N PHE A 192 10.06 -0.59 -0.32
CA PHE A 192 10.91 0.36 -1.03
C PHE A 192 10.29 0.78 -2.37
N ASP A 193 9.96 2.05 -2.52
CA ASP A 193 9.54 2.62 -3.80
C ASP A 193 10.77 3.09 -4.59
N GLY A 194 11.18 2.31 -5.58
CA GLY A 194 12.30 2.64 -6.46
C GLY A 194 12.13 3.90 -7.30
N ASN A 195 10.89 4.36 -7.53
CA ASN A 195 10.64 5.61 -8.26
C ASN A 195 10.85 6.82 -7.36
N GLN A 196 10.49 6.70 -6.08
CA GLN A 196 10.62 7.77 -5.10
C GLN A 196 11.94 7.73 -4.32
N GLY A 197 12.67 6.62 -4.37
CA GLY A 197 13.93 6.43 -3.64
C GLY A 197 13.75 6.36 -2.13
N VAL A 198 12.55 6.04 -1.64
CA VAL A 198 12.21 5.99 -0.21
C VAL A 198 11.53 4.69 0.16
N ALA A 199 11.70 4.28 1.41
CA ALA A 199 10.98 3.15 2.00
C ALA A 199 9.84 3.66 2.87
N THR A 200 8.63 3.11 2.68
CA THR A 200 7.43 3.54 3.41
C THR A 200 6.59 2.36 3.88
N CYS A 201 5.89 2.56 4.99
CA CYS A 201 4.95 1.61 5.57
C CYS A 201 3.62 1.64 4.82
N THR A 202 3.32 0.61 4.04
CA THR A 202 2.05 0.52 3.31
C THR A 202 1.34 -0.82 3.59
N PRO A 203 0.00 -0.82 3.65
CA PRO A 203 -0.78 -2.05 3.78
C PRO A 203 -0.75 -2.86 2.48
N LEU A 204 -0.91 -4.19 2.59
CA LEU A 204 -1.08 -5.04 1.41
C LEU A 204 -2.38 -4.70 0.67
N THR A 205 -2.36 -4.71 -0.67
CA THR A 205 -3.55 -4.45 -1.51
C THR A 205 -4.72 -5.37 -1.18
N ASN A 206 -4.45 -6.64 -0.93
CA ASN A 206 -5.48 -7.69 -1.03
C ASN A 206 -5.70 -8.50 0.27
N ASN A 207 -5.12 -8.11 1.41
CA ASN A 207 -5.09 -8.95 2.63
C ASN A 207 -4.67 -10.40 2.33
N ILE A 208 -3.90 -10.62 1.27
CA ILE A 208 -3.38 -11.95 0.96
C ILE A 208 -2.40 -12.26 2.09
N GLU A 209 -2.39 -13.53 2.50
CA GLU A 209 -1.30 -14.10 3.28
C GLU A 209 0.04 -13.61 2.70
N GLU A 210 0.99 -13.21 3.55
CA GLU A 210 2.20 -12.51 3.13
C GLU A 210 2.78 -13.10 1.83
N PRO A 211 2.78 -12.33 0.73
CA PRO A 211 3.21 -12.82 -0.56
C PRO A 211 4.60 -13.42 -0.45
N THR A 212 4.73 -14.67 -0.86
CA THR A 212 6.03 -15.34 -0.85
C THR A 212 6.88 -14.85 -2.02
N GLU A 213 8.21 -14.91 -1.86
CA GLU A 213 9.18 -14.72 -2.93
C GLU A 213 8.73 -15.42 -4.24
N GLY A 214 8.81 -14.70 -5.36
CA GLY A 214 8.45 -15.18 -6.68
C GLY A 214 6.96 -15.25 -7.00
N LYS A 215 6.07 -14.77 -6.12
CA LYS A 215 4.66 -14.57 -6.48
C LYS A 215 4.50 -13.43 -7.47
N ALA A 216 3.50 -13.53 -8.32
CA ALA A 216 3.16 -12.48 -9.27
C ALA A 216 2.68 -11.24 -8.53
N CYS A 217 3.12 -10.07 -8.97
CA CYS A 217 2.74 -8.78 -8.43
C CYS A 217 2.52 -7.78 -9.57
N LYS A 218 1.74 -6.74 -9.29
CA LYS A 218 1.53 -5.61 -10.19
C LYS A 218 1.91 -4.28 -9.53
N PHE A 219 1.72 -4.20 -8.22
CA PHE A 219 1.96 -3.00 -7.42
C PHE A 219 2.98 -3.28 -6.32
N LEU A 220 3.57 -2.20 -5.79
CA LEU A 220 4.59 -2.28 -4.73
C LEU A 220 4.11 -3.08 -3.51
N ASN A 221 2.88 -2.82 -3.07
CA ASN A 221 2.25 -3.43 -1.91
C ASN A 221 1.46 -4.72 -2.23
N ASP A 222 1.72 -5.34 -3.38
CA ASP A 222 1.32 -6.73 -3.65
C ASP A 222 2.34 -7.72 -3.08
N CYS A 223 3.45 -7.25 -2.52
CA CYS A 223 4.54 -8.06 -1.99
C CYS A 223 4.65 -7.97 -0.47
N GLY A 224 5.32 -8.93 0.16
CA GLY A 224 5.47 -8.99 1.62
C GLY A 224 6.48 -7.99 2.18
N ASP A 225 6.75 -8.08 3.49
CA ASP A 225 7.71 -7.20 4.14
C ASP A 225 9.07 -7.23 3.48
N THR A 226 9.68 -6.07 3.31
CA THR A 226 11.00 -5.88 2.67
C THR A 226 11.10 -6.46 1.25
N GLN A 227 9.98 -6.78 0.60
CA GLN A 227 9.96 -7.19 -0.80
C GLN A 227 9.56 -6.01 -1.71
N ALA A 228 9.94 -6.10 -2.98
CA ALA A 228 9.56 -5.17 -4.02
C ALA A 228 9.01 -5.94 -5.24
N CYS A 229 8.13 -5.31 -6.00
CA CYS A 229 7.60 -5.89 -7.23
C CYS A 229 8.55 -5.64 -8.41
N ILE A 230 9.40 -6.63 -8.73
CA ILE A 230 10.43 -6.52 -9.76
C ILE A 230 10.12 -7.49 -10.91
N GLY A 231 9.96 -6.95 -12.12
CA GLY A 231 9.63 -7.76 -13.30
C GLY A 231 8.30 -8.52 -13.16
N ASN A 232 7.33 -7.95 -12.43
CA ASN A 232 6.05 -8.57 -12.04
C ASN A 232 6.18 -9.76 -11.07
N PHE A 233 7.29 -9.87 -10.35
CA PHE A 233 7.47 -10.85 -9.28
C PHE A 233 7.91 -10.18 -7.98
N CYS A 234 7.39 -10.67 -6.86
CA CYS A 234 7.87 -10.25 -5.56
C CYS A 234 9.28 -10.76 -5.35
N ARG A 235 10.21 -9.84 -5.10
CA ARG A 235 11.62 -10.10 -4.79
C ARG A 235 11.96 -9.48 -3.46
N TYR A 236 12.66 -10.20 -2.59
CA TYR A 236 13.28 -9.59 -1.42
C TYR A 236 14.21 -8.45 -1.84
N SER A 237 14.09 -7.32 -1.16
CA SER A 237 15.11 -6.29 -1.18
C SER A 237 16.33 -6.82 -0.44
N CYS A 238 17.52 -6.42 -0.87
CA CYS A 238 18.77 -6.86 -0.27
C CYS A 238 19.79 -5.72 -0.20
N ASP A 239 20.77 -5.87 0.66
CA ASP A 239 21.93 -4.99 0.78
C ASP A 239 23.14 -5.76 0.25
N VAL A 240 23.77 -5.27 -0.81
CA VAL A 240 24.90 -5.95 -1.46
C VAL A 240 26.10 -6.15 -0.53
N THR A 241 26.16 -5.41 0.59
CA THR A 241 27.19 -5.55 1.63
C THR A 241 26.84 -6.57 2.70
N LYS A 242 25.60 -7.10 2.72
CA LYS A 242 25.06 -8.01 3.75
C LYS A 242 24.50 -9.31 3.18
N GLN A 243 25.08 -9.83 2.09
CA GLN A 243 24.54 -11.01 1.40
C GLN A 243 24.43 -12.28 2.25
N THR A 244 25.13 -12.37 3.38
CA THR A 244 25.07 -13.51 4.30
C THR A 244 23.89 -13.47 5.27
N GLU A 245 23.16 -12.35 5.33
CA GLU A 245 21.98 -12.22 6.19
C GLU A 245 20.82 -13.07 5.68
N ALA A 246 19.81 -13.28 6.53
CA ALA A 246 18.58 -13.94 6.10
C ALA A 246 17.80 -13.07 5.09
N ALA A 247 16.96 -13.73 4.29
CA ALA A 247 15.96 -13.04 3.48
C ALA A 247 15.06 -12.18 4.37
N GLY A 248 14.81 -10.95 3.92
CA GLY A 248 14.12 -9.91 4.70
C GLY A 248 14.99 -9.16 5.73
N LYS A 249 16.26 -9.54 5.87
CA LYS A 249 17.28 -8.85 6.68
C LYS A 249 18.41 -8.25 5.86
N GLY A 250 18.20 -8.12 4.55
CA GLY A 250 19.18 -7.59 3.61
C GLY A 250 19.97 -8.68 2.88
N GLY A 251 19.77 -9.96 3.19
CA GLY A 251 20.32 -11.07 2.40
C GLY A 251 19.30 -11.69 1.45
N CYS A 252 19.74 -12.71 0.70
CA CYS A 252 18.92 -13.42 -0.29
C CYS A 252 18.72 -14.89 0.08
N LEU A 253 17.71 -15.52 -0.52
CA LEU A 253 17.51 -16.97 -0.36
C LEU A 253 18.64 -17.75 -1.02
N LEU A 254 18.81 -19.01 -0.61
CA LEU A 254 19.81 -19.90 -1.19
C LEU A 254 19.60 -20.04 -2.72
N GLY A 255 20.69 -19.87 -3.49
CA GLY A 255 20.64 -19.91 -4.96
C GLY A 255 20.20 -18.60 -5.62
N GLN A 256 20.03 -17.52 -4.84
CA GLN A 256 19.83 -16.17 -5.34
C GLN A 256 21.06 -15.29 -5.05
N GLU A 257 21.22 -14.24 -5.83
CA GLU A 257 22.22 -13.18 -5.62
C GLU A 257 21.54 -11.82 -5.49
N CYS A 258 22.20 -10.90 -4.80
CA CYS A 258 21.72 -9.54 -4.64
C CYS A 258 22.15 -8.68 -5.83
N ILE A 259 21.19 -8.26 -6.66
CA ILE A 259 21.43 -7.38 -7.81
C ILE A 259 21.16 -5.94 -7.38
N GLN A 260 22.20 -5.12 -7.35
CA GLN A 260 22.10 -3.70 -7.03
C GLN A 260 21.19 -2.96 -8.01
N TYR A 261 20.42 -2.00 -7.51
CA TYR A 261 19.70 -1.07 -8.38
C TYR A 261 20.68 -0.27 -9.25
N ASN A 262 20.31 -0.05 -10.52
CA ASN A 262 21.07 0.76 -11.45
C ASN A 262 20.16 1.79 -12.14
N PRO A 263 20.35 3.10 -11.90
CA PRO A 263 21.40 3.68 -11.06
C PRO A 263 21.22 3.35 -9.58
N PRO A 264 22.30 3.42 -8.76
CA PRO A 264 22.18 3.30 -7.31
C PRO A 264 21.23 4.35 -6.73
N VAL A 265 20.46 3.94 -5.73
CA VAL A 265 19.54 4.83 -5.01
C VAL A 265 20.36 5.70 -4.06
N GLU A 266 20.25 7.03 -4.15
CA GLU A 266 21.11 7.95 -3.41
C GLU A 266 21.08 7.73 -1.88
N LEU A 267 19.87 7.54 -1.32
CA LEU A 267 19.69 7.27 0.12
C LEU A 267 20.01 5.83 0.52
N TYR A 268 20.08 4.92 -0.45
CA TYR A 268 20.34 3.50 -0.23
C TYR A 268 21.31 2.95 -1.28
N PRO A 269 22.58 3.38 -1.27
CA PRO A 269 23.50 3.10 -2.37
C PRO A 269 23.77 1.60 -2.53
N ASN A 270 23.64 0.81 -1.47
CA ASN A 270 23.87 -0.63 -1.49
C ASN A 270 22.59 -1.45 -1.71
N LEU A 271 21.46 -0.80 -1.95
CA LEU A 271 20.19 -1.50 -2.11
C LEU A 271 20.12 -2.21 -3.46
N GLY A 272 19.60 -3.42 -3.41
CA GLY A 272 19.30 -4.24 -4.56
C GLY A 272 18.04 -5.08 -4.35
N PHE A 273 17.85 -6.04 -5.23
CA PHE A 273 16.82 -7.06 -5.12
C PHE A 273 17.42 -8.45 -5.38
N CYS A 274 16.87 -9.45 -4.72
CA CYS A 274 17.29 -10.83 -4.89
C CYS A 274 16.80 -11.37 -6.23
N GLN A 275 17.68 -12.00 -6.99
CA GLN A 275 17.36 -12.66 -8.25
C GLN A 275 17.98 -14.06 -8.26
N PRO A 276 17.35 -15.08 -8.89
CA PRO A 276 18.02 -16.37 -9.12
C PRO A 276 19.38 -16.17 -9.79
N ALA A 277 20.41 -16.81 -9.23
CA ALA A 277 21.74 -16.80 -9.81
C ALA A 277 21.72 -17.49 -11.19
N PRO A 278 22.56 -17.05 -12.15
CA PRO A 278 22.65 -17.62 -13.49
C PRO A 278 23.14 -19.07 -13.52
#